data_AF-A0AAD7K002-F1
#
_entry.id   AF-A0AAD7K002-F1
#
_cell.length_a   1.000
_cell.length_b   1.000
_cell.length_c   1.000
_cell.angle_alpha   90.00
_cell.angle_beta   90.00
_cell.angle_gamma   90.00
#
_symmetry.space_group_name_H-M   'P 1'
#
loop_
_entity.id
_entity.type
_entity.pdbx_description
1 polymer ?
#
loop_
_entity_poly.entity_id
_entity_poly.type
_entity_poly.pdbx_seq_one_letter_code
_entity_poly.pdbx_strand_id
1 'polypeptide(L)'
;ARKRTKSLTDGFRIFTKTKLPAEAEDSAPPPRTDPEGPLTVSYAAHTIRSNGEITSAGAGAWAGDDHPVNTEIKLPAQMIKSKQNAEAIAVLVAAQKTALDTELRLEGSRSSVGTAMTKNLEKWEDRGWIGVPNRTTLQSLSSELHSRTAKTTFVISEGSAGSGPANTMSITGARKTETDQIYRGINPDNELLGAKLSTMTQSLAIWKSIRHKDIGRNIRNFLWKSMHSAHRVGKYWEHIPECGDRMNCVHCGAEESLQHILLECSSPGQSEVWELAEKFWKQKYSEWPEMSMGLLLGSSLAVFKDENGKPQPAKARLYRILVSESTHVIWKLRCDSVIGRGGVPPTANEVHNRWVKTINGRLEIDINLTNRLKYGKQHAITPSLVLDTWRGTLHREGELPEDWLREPGVLISVPALWPARSKSIGEEPHTVSAWHLVRKAFPRGGSKDVLGGRESPTFARSRRLTYC
;
A
#
# COMPACT_ATOMS: atom_id res chain seq x y z
N ALA A 1 -9.21 27.76 15.35
CA ALA A 1 -8.53 27.60 14.04
C ALA A 1 -8.60 28.94 13.29
N ARG A 2 -7.55 29.39 12.60
CA ARG A 2 -7.64 30.58 11.73
C ARG A 2 -8.50 30.23 10.51
N LYS A 3 -9.54 31.03 10.20
CA LYS A 3 -10.31 30.92 8.94
C LYS A 3 -9.32 31.00 7.77
N ARG A 4 -9.22 29.93 6.98
CA ARG A 4 -8.34 29.85 5.80
C ARG A 4 -8.78 30.89 4.76
N THR A 5 -7.88 31.79 4.38
CA THR A 5 -7.99 32.55 3.13
C THR A 5 -7.80 31.58 1.98
N LYS A 6 -8.89 31.27 1.25
CA LYS A 6 -8.88 30.34 0.11
C LYS A 6 -8.20 31.00 -1.07
N SER A 7 -6.97 30.60 -1.39
CA SER A 7 -6.34 30.91 -2.68
C SER A 7 -6.89 29.98 -3.76
N LEU A 8 -6.86 30.39 -5.02
CA LEU A 8 -7.36 29.58 -6.15
C LEU A 8 -6.66 28.20 -6.26
N THR A 9 -5.42 28.11 -5.78
CA THR A 9 -4.63 26.86 -5.75
C THR A 9 -5.02 25.93 -4.60
N ASP A 10 -5.77 26.40 -3.59
CA ASP A 10 -6.33 25.56 -2.51
C ASP A 10 -7.49 24.67 -2.99
N GLY A 11 -8.11 25.00 -4.13
CA GLY A 11 -9.27 24.28 -4.67
C GLY A 11 -8.95 23.01 -5.46
N PHE A 12 -7.75 22.87 -6.03
CA PHE A 12 -7.40 21.72 -6.88
C PHE A 12 -6.92 20.53 -6.05
N ARG A 13 -7.85 19.61 -5.74
CA ARG A 13 -7.59 18.38 -4.99
C ARG A 13 -7.84 17.13 -5.84
N ILE A 14 -6.95 16.14 -5.75
CA ILE A 14 -7.07 14.86 -6.47
C ILE A 14 -7.29 13.67 -5.53
N PHE A 15 -7.72 12.52 -6.06
CA PHE A 15 -8.21 11.37 -5.28
C PHE A 15 -9.46 11.66 -4.45
N THR A 16 -10.27 12.62 -4.90
CA THR A 16 -11.60 12.87 -4.36
C THR A 16 -12.52 11.71 -4.76
N LYS A 17 -13.49 11.39 -3.90
CA LYS A 17 -14.67 10.64 -4.34
C LYS A 17 -15.63 11.68 -4.93
N THR A 18 -16.28 11.37 -6.04
CA THR A 18 -17.34 12.22 -6.60
C THR A 18 -18.48 12.35 -5.58
N LYS A 19 -18.43 13.40 -4.79
CA LYS A 19 -19.56 14.01 -4.13
C LYS A 19 -19.63 15.42 -4.69
N LEU A 20 -20.75 15.74 -5.34
CA LEU A 20 -21.10 17.14 -5.57
C LEU A 20 -21.18 17.79 -4.19
N PRO A 21 -20.56 18.97 -3.98
CA PRO A 21 -20.77 19.72 -2.76
C PRO A 21 -22.28 19.92 -2.59
N ALA A 22 -22.81 19.65 -1.40
CA ALA A 22 -24.11 20.21 -1.05
C ALA A 22 -23.97 21.74 -1.17
N GLU A 23 -24.97 22.42 -1.73
CA GLU A 23 -25.02 23.86 -1.74
C GLU A 23 -24.92 24.33 -0.28
N ALA A 24 -23.81 24.99 0.06
CA ALA A 24 -23.61 25.53 1.38
C ALA A 24 -24.61 26.68 1.55
N GLU A 25 -25.66 26.47 2.34
CA GLU A 25 -26.42 27.60 2.87
C GLU A 25 -25.47 28.42 3.75
N ASP A 26 -25.25 29.67 3.34
CA ASP A 26 -24.51 30.70 4.09
C ASP A 26 -25.31 31.05 5.36
N SER A 27 -25.37 30.11 6.31
CA SER A 27 -25.90 30.37 7.64
C SER A 27 -24.84 31.18 8.40
N ALA A 28 -25.21 32.42 8.75
CA ALA A 28 -24.38 33.26 9.59
C ALA A 28 -24.02 32.48 10.88
N PRO A 29 -22.74 32.50 11.30
CA PRO A 29 -22.34 31.79 12.51
C PRO A 29 -23.19 32.29 13.69
N PRO A 30 -23.62 31.39 14.59
CA PRO A 30 -24.41 31.79 15.75
C PRO A 30 -23.67 32.90 16.52
N PRO A 31 -24.40 33.91 17.05
CA PRO A 31 -23.82 35.02 17.77
C PRO A 31 -22.97 34.48 18.94
N ARG A 32 -21.79 35.08 19.14
CA ARG A 32 -20.96 34.77 20.30
C ARG A 32 -21.77 35.06 21.55
N THR A 33 -22.06 34.02 22.32
CA THR A 33 -22.42 34.20 23.72
C THR A 33 -21.15 34.61 24.45
N ASP A 34 -21.14 35.77 25.11
CA ASP A 34 -20.02 36.18 25.97
C ASP A 34 -19.94 35.21 27.17
N PRO A 35 -18.81 34.50 27.41
CA PRO A 35 -18.69 33.66 28.59
C PRO A 35 -17.52 34.04 29.50
N GLU A 36 -17.65 33.61 30.75
CA GLU A 36 -16.64 33.54 31.80
C GLU A 36 -15.37 32.77 31.34
N GLY A 37 -14.49 33.40 30.56
CA GLY A 37 -13.19 32.82 30.20
C GLY A 37 -13.24 31.51 29.39
N PRO A 38 -12.08 30.90 29.10
CA PRO A 38 -12.01 29.66 28.33
C PRO A 38 -12.38 28.43 29.17
N LEU A 39 -13.29 27.59 28.67
CA LEU A 39 -13.55 26.28 29.27
C LEU A 39 -12.28 25.43 29.16
N THR A 40 -11.70 25.07 30.30
CA THR A 40 -10.47 24.29 30.36
C THR A 40 -10.80 22.82 30.56
N VAL A 41 -10.38 21.98 29.61
CA VAL A 41 -10.60 20.53 29.63
C VAL A 41 -9.24 19.83 29.58
N SER A 42 -8.91 19.14 30.65
CA SER A 42 -7.78 18.22 30.69
C SER A 42 -8.16 16.89 30.01
N TYR A 43 -7.23 16.28 29.28
CA TYR A 43 -7.46 14.99 28.61
C TYR A 43 -6.30 14.02 28.79
N ALA A 44 -6.61 12.73 28.80
CA ALA A 44 -5.63 11.67 28.96
C ALA A 44 -6.10 10.35 28.31
N ALA A 45 -5.17 9.41 28.19
CA ALA A 45 -5.44 8.08 27.68
C ALA A 45 -4.68 7.02 28.48
N HIS A 46 -5.33 5.88 28.68
CA HIS A 46 -4.74 4.72 29.33
C HIS A 46 -4.91 3.46 28.48
N THR A 47 -3.97 2.53 28.60
CA THR A 47 -3.99 1.26 27.87
C THR A 47 -3.60 0.13 28.80
N ILE A 48 -4.38 -0.95 28.78
CA ILE A 48 -4.08 -2.19 29.49
C ILE A 48 -3.44 -3.14 28.48
N ARG A 49 -2.37 -3.80 28.91
CA ARG A 49 -1.62 -4.75 28.09
C ARG A 49 -1.61 -6.14 28.72
N SER A 50 -1.68 -7.16 27.87
CA SER A 50 -1.45 -8.56 28.23
C SER A 50 -0.59 -9.20 27.14
N ASN A 51 0.44 -9.95 27.53
CA ASN A 51 1.40 -10.60 26.61
C ASN A 51 2.00 -9.65 25.55
N GLY A 52 2.21 -8.38 25.89
CA GLY A 52 2.77 -7.37 25.00
C GLY A 52 1.77 -6.71 24.04
N GLU A 53 0.54 -7.21 23.95
CA GLU A 53 -0.53 -6.62 23.13
C GLU A 53 -1.44 -5.73 23.96
N ILE A 54 -2.02 -4.68 23.34
CA ILE A 54 -2.99 -3.81 24.01
C ILE A 54 -4.35 -4.50 23.96
N THR A 55 -4.87 -4.88 25.13
CA THR A 55 -6.15 -5.59 25.26
C THR A 55 -7.31 -4.67 25.57
N SER A 56 -7.04 -3.53 26.21
CA SER A 56 -8.04 -2.49 26.49
C SER A 56 -7.43 -1.10 26.37
N ALA A 57 -8.23 -0.12 25.99
CA ALA A 57 -7.84 1.28 25.97
C ALA A 57 -8.98 2.17 26.46
N GLY A 58 -8.63 3.17 27.25
CA GLY A 58 -9.55 4.16 27.80
C GLY A 58 -9.16 5.58 27.44
N ALA A 59 -10.18 6.41 27.23
CA ALA A 59 -10.08 7.83 26.92
C ALA A 59 -10.78 8.63 28.03
N GLY A 60 -10.08 9.63 28.58
CA GLY A 60 -10.58 10.44 29.69
C GLY A 60 -10.50 11.93 29.39
N ALA A 61 -11.56 12.68 29.70
CA ALA A 61 -11.59 14.14 29.63
C ALA A 61 -12.26 14.71 30.89
N TRP A 62 -11.69 15.75 31.48
CA TRP A 62 -12.15 16.34 32.74
C TRP A 62 -12.08 17.86 32.71
N ALA A 63 -13.16 18.53 33.14
CA ALA A 63 -13.31 19.99 33.13
C ALA A 63 -13.66 20.60 34.50
N GLY A 64 -13.86 19.78 35.54
CA GLY A 64 -14.33 20.20 36.85
C GLY A 64 -15.23 19.13 37.47
N ASP A 65 -15.60 19.29 38.74
CA ASP A 65 -16.51 18.36 39.41
C ASP A 65 -17.90 18.41 38.76
N ASP A 66 -18.48 17.23 38.51
CA ASP A 66 -19.81 17.03 37.89
C ASP A 66 -20.07 17.78 36.56
N HIS A 67 -19.02 18.21 35.88
CA HIS A 67 -19.16 18.95 34.62
C HIS A 67 -19.62 18.02 33.47
N PRO A 68 -20.59 18.42 32.63
CA PRO A 68 -21.17 17.54 31.59
C PRO A 68 -20.17 17.08 30.50
N VAL A 69 -19.10 17.84 30.29
CA VAL A 69 -18.00 17.49 29.36
C VAL A 69 -17.15 16.34 29.88
N ASN A 70 -17.20 16.05 31.18
CA ASN A 70 -16.48 14.93 31.78
C ASN A 70 -16.82 13.62 31.07
N THR A 71 -15.80 12.85 30.76
CA THR A 71 -15.93 11.70 29.88
C THR A 71 -14.99 10.59 30.32
N GLU A 72 -15.55 9.39 30.44
CA GLU A 72 -14.84 8.14 30.68
C GLU A 72 -15.27 7.17 29.58
N ILE A 73 -14.37 6.82 28.66
CA ILE A 73 -14.71 5.99 27.50
C ILE A 73 -13.83 4.75 27.46
N LYS A 74 -14.44 3.59 27.26
CA LYS A 74 -13.78 2.36 26.81
C LYS A 74 -13.85 2.28 25.29
N LEU A 75 -12.68 2.18 24.64
CA LEU A 75 -12.62 2.06 23.20
C LEU A 75 -13.10 0.66 22.73
N PRO A 76 -13.89 0.59 21.64
CA PRO A 76 -14.20 -0.67 20.97
C PRO A 76 -12.94 -1.35 20.41
N ALA A 77 -12.93 -2.69 20.39
CA ALA A 77 -11.75 -3.50 20.02
C ALA A 77 -11.09 -3.08 18.69
N GLN A 78 -11.89 -2.76 17.67
CA GLN A 78 -11.43 -2.30 16.35
C GLN A 78 -10.69 -0.96 16.36
N MET A 79 -10.82 -0.19 17.45
CA MET A 79 -10.18 1.12 17.65
C MET A 79 -8.99 1.05 18.61
N ILE A 80 -8.74 -0.09 19.25
CA ILE A 80 -7.60 -0.29 20.16
C ILE A 80 -6.33 -0.55 19.33
N LYS A 81 -5.88 0.50 18.64
CA LYS A 81 -4.69 0.44 17.76
C LYS A 81 -3.44 0.97 18.43
N SER A 82 -3.61 1.98 19.28
CA SER A 82 -2.51 2.70 19.92
C SER A 82 -3.03 3.59 21.04
N LYS A 83 -2.17 3.91 22.02
CA LYS A 83 -2.48 4.89 23.08
C LYS A 83 -2.85 6.26 22.48
N GLN A 84 -2.18 6.64 21.39
CA GLN A 84 -2.42 7.88 20.66
C GLN A 84 -3.83 7.94 20.05
N ASN A 85 -4.40 6.80 19.64
CA ASN A 85 -5.78 6.78 19.15
C ASN A 85 -6.79 7.03 20.29
N ALA A 86 -6.55 6.46 21.48
CA ALA A 86 -7.39 6.71 22.65
C ALA A 86 -7.29 8.18 23.10
N GLU A 87 -6.09 8.76 23.06
CA GLU A 87 -5.90 10.20 23.31
C GLU A 87 -6.70 11.06 22.32
N ALA A 88 -6.70 10.69 21.03
CA ALA A 88 -7.44 11.44 20.01
C ALA A 88 -8.95 11.36 20.21
N ILE A 89 -9.46 10.23 20.70
CA ILE A 89 -10.87 10.06 21.07
C ILE A 89 -11.23 10.94 22.27
N ALA A 90 -10.39 11.02 23.30
CA ALA A 90 -10.64 11.88 24.45
C ALA A 90 -10.85 13.33 24.01
N VAL A 91 -9.96 13.83 23.15
CA VAL A 91 -10.03 15.19 22.60
C VAL A 91 -11.26 15.38 21.70
N LEU A 92 -11.54 14.42 20.80
CA LEU A 92 -12.70 14.48 19.92
C LEU A 92 -14.01 14.60 20.69
N VAL A 93 -14.21 13.74 21.69
CA VAL A 93 -15.46 13.74 22.46
C VAL A 93 -15.56 14.97 23.35
N ALA A 94 -14.45 15.43 23.93
CA ALA A 94 -14.44 16.70 24.66
C ALA A 94 -14.85 17.89 23.77
N ALA A 95 -14.33 17.94 22.54
CA ALA A 95 -14.68 18.97 21.57
C ALA A 95 -16.16 18.89 21.14
N GLN A 96 -16.68 17.68 20.89
CA GLN A 96 -18.09 17.45 20.51
C GLN A 96 -19.09 17.81 21.64
N LYS A 97 -18.71 17.58 22.90
CA LYS A 97 -19.54 17.92 24.07
C LYS A 97 -19.50 19.41 24.44
N THR A 98 -18.57 20.17 23.88
CA THR A 98 -18.42 21.60 24.15
C THR A 98 -19.12 22.40 23.06
N ALA A 99 -19.98 23.36 23.41
CA ALA A 99 -20.65 24.22 22.44
C ALA A 99 -19.64 24.89 21.47
N LEU A 100 -20.03 25.04 20.20
CA LEU A 100 -19.13 25.44 19.10
C LEU A 100 -18.62 26.88 19.23
N ASP A 101 -19.33 27.73 19.97
CA ASP A 101 -19.08 29.16 20.24
C ASP A 101 -18.39 29.42 21.58
N THR A 102 -18.12 28.39 22.39
CA THR A 102 -17.34 28.52 23.63
C THR A 102 -15.84 28.41 23.35
N GLU A 103 -15.02 29.30 23.93
CA GLU A 103 -13.57 29.16 23.86
C GLU A 103 -13.12 27.92 24.64
N LEU A 104 -12.38 27.03 23.97
CA LEU A 104 -12.00 25.72 24.50
C LEU A 104 -10.48 25.64 24.68
N ARG A 105 -10.03 25.37 25.89
CA ARG A 105 -8.61 25.14 26.22
C ARG A 105 -8.40 23.67 26.57
N LEU A 106 -7.72 22.94 25.69
CA LEU A 106 -7.44 21.51 25.84
C LEU A 106 -6.04 21.30 26.42
N GLU A 107 -5.96 20.69 27.60
CA GLU A 107 -4.71 20.47 28.32
C GLU A 107 -4.32 18.99 28.35
N GLY A 108 -3.14 18.65 27.82
CA GLY A 108 -2.65 17.28 27.76
C GLY A 108 -1.18 17.18 28.16
N SER A 109 -0.85 16.17 28.94
CA SER A 109 0.53 15.88 29.33
C SER A 109 1.26 15.08 28.23
N ARG A 110 2.39 15.59 27.74
CA ARG A 110 3.22 14.98 26.67
C ARG A 110 2.38 14.55 25.46
N SER A 111 1.42 15.39 25.10
CA SER A 111 0.36 14.99 24.18
C SER A 111 0.84 14.84 22.74
N SER A 112 0.72 13.63 22.22
CA SER A 112 1.01 13.32 20.83
C SER A 112 -0.03 13.92 19.89
N VAL A 113 -1.30 13.92 20.33
CA VAL A 113 -2.43 14.49 19.59
C VAL A 113 -2.36 16.01 19.57
N GLY A 114 -2.06 16.65 20.70
CA GLY A 114 -1.87 18.11 20.75
C GLY A 114 -0.77 18.55 19.79
N THR A 115 0.37 17.84 19.79
CA THR A 115 1.48 18.11 18.85
C THR A 115 1.05 17.89 17.40
N ALA A 116 0.29 16.83 17.14
CA ALA A 116 -0.22 16.51 15.82
C ALA A 116 -1.19 17.58 15.26
N MET A 117 -2.16 18.03 16.07
CA MET A 117 -3.16 19.03 15.67
C MET A 117 -2.57 20.43 15.53
N THR A 118 -1.47 20.74 16.23
CA THR A 118 -0.84 22.06 16.17
C THR A 118 0.25 22.16 15.12
N LYS A 119 1.11 21.14 14.96
CA LYS A 119 2.29 21.21 14.08
C LYS A 119 2.11 20.52 12.72
N ASN A 120 1.28 19.49 12.64
CA ASN A 120 1.21 18.62 11.46
C ASN A 120 -0.12 18.68 10.70
N LEU A 121 -1.16 19.27 11.30
CA LEU A 121 -2.53 19.23 10.78
C LEU A 121 -2.63 19.73 9.34
N GLU A 122 -2.12 20.93 9.07
CA GLU A 122 -2.16 21.55 7.75
C GLU A 122 -1.47 20.67 6.69
N LYS A 123 -0.24 20.22 6.99
CA LYS A 123 0.52 19.32 6.10
C LYS A 123 -0.23 18.00 5.84
N TRP A 124 -0.95 17.47 6.82
CA TRP A 124 -1.70 16.23 6.69
C TRP A 124 -2.97 16.40 5.88
N GLU A 125 -3.68 17.50 6.05
CA GLU A 125 -4.84 17.85 5.24
C GLU A 125 -4.45 18.08 3.79
N ASP A 126 -3.37 18.81 3.56
CA ASP A 126 -2.87 19.13 2.22
C ASP A 126 -2.43 17.88 1.47
N ARG A 127 -1.79 16.91 2.13
CA ARG A 127 -1.46 15.62 1.52
C ARG A 127 -2.63 14.63 1.49
N GLY A 128 -3.85 15.04 1.85
CA GLY A 128 -5.04 14.20 1.83
C GLY A 128 -5.00 13.03 2.81
N TRP A 129 -4.39 13.23 3.98
CA TRP A 129 -4.26 12.26 5.06
C TRP A 129 -3.51 10.97 4.68
N ILE A 130 -2.77 10.97 3.56
CA ILE A 130 -2.03 9.81 3.07
C ILE A 130 -0.91 9.45 4.05
N GLY A 131 -0.86 8.18 4.49
CA GLY A 131 0.17 7.69 5.39
C GLY A 131 0.09 8.22 6.83
N VAL A 132 -1.02 8.85 7.22
CA VAL A 132 -1.24 9.32 8.61
C VAL A 132 -1.77 8.16 9.47
N PRO A 133 -1.10 7.79 10.58
CA PRO A 133 -1.64 6.84 11.56
C PRO A 133 -2.94 7.38 12.17
N ASN A 134 -3.89 6.51 12.52
CA ASN A 134 -5.16 6.91 13.13
C ASN A 134 -5.99 7.93 12.32
N ARG A 135 -5.79 7.97 10.98
CA ARG A 135 -6.38 8.98 10.08
C ARG A 135 -7.87 9.24 10.32
N THR A 136 -8.67 8.18 10.53
CA THR A 136 -10.13 8.30 10.66
C THR A 136 -10.53 9.15 11.86
N THR A 137 -9.87 8.95 12.99
CA THR A 137 -10.13 9.68 14.23
C THR A 137 -9.63 11.12 14.10
N LEU A 138 -8.45 11.31 13.53
CA LEU A 138 -7.87 12.65 13.36
C LEU A 138 -8.61 13.49 12.31
N GLN A 139 -9.17 12.86 11.27
CA GLN A 139 -10.06 13.51 10.31
C GLN A 139 -11.36 13.98 10.96
N SER A 140 -11.94 13.16 11.84
CA SER A 140 -13.14 13.54 12.61
C SER A 140 -12.83 14.70 13.55
N LEU A 141 -11.71 14.65 14.25
CA LEU A 141 -11.26 15.73 15.14
C LEU A 141 -10.96 17.02 14.36
N SER A 142 -10.26 16.93 13.22
CA SER A 142 -10.04 18.08 12.33
C SER A 142 -11.37 18.69 11.90
N SER A 143 -12.33 17.86 11.45
CA SER A 143 -13.65 18.33 11.05
C SER A 143 -14.36 19.05 12.18
N GLU A 144 -14.33 18.50 13.40
CA GLU A 144 -14.93 19.11 14.59
C GLU A 144 -14.29 20.47 14.89
N LEU A 145 -12.96 20.53 14.92
CA LEU A 145 -12.22 21.77 15.19
C LEU A 145 -12.46 22.86 14.12
N HIS A 146 -12.73 22.45 12.87
CA HIS A 146 -13.10 23.36 11.78
C HIS A 146 -14.54 23.86 11.88
N SER A 147 -15.46 23.06 12.43
CA SER A 147 -16.86 23.45 12.67
C SER A 147 -17.00 24.51 13.78
N ARG A 148 -16.03 24.61 14.70
CA ARG A 148 -16.08 25.55 15.84
C ARG A 148 -15.90 27.00 15.40
N THR A 149 -16.77 27.88 15.92
CA THR A 149 -16.70 29.34 15.68
C THR A 149 -15.79 30.04 16.69
N ALA A 150 -15.65 29.47 17.89
CA ALA A 150 -14.75 29.96 18.93
C ALA A 150 -13.35 29.34 18.87
N LYS A 151 -12.41 30.01 19.54
CA LYS A 151 -11.01 29.61 19.55
C LYS A 151 -10.85 28.30 20.32
N THR A 152 -10.01 27.41 19.80
CA THR A 152 -9.53 26.23 20.51
C THR A 152 -8.02 26.32 20.67
N THR A 153 -7.54 26.17 21.90
CA THR A 153 -6.12 26.26 22.25
C THR A 153 -5.67 24.92 22.84
N PHE A 154 -4.56 24.38 22.33
CA PHE A 154 -3.91 23.20 22.91
C PHE A 154 -2.77 23.65 23.82
N VAL A 155 -2.76 23.18 25.06
CA VAL A 155 -1.67 23.37 26.02
C VAL A 155 -1.04 22.02 26.31
N ILE A 156 0.24 21.90 26.01
CA ILE A 156 0.99 20.66 26.15
C ILE A 156 2.02 20.84 27.26
N SER A 157 1.85 20.13 28.36
CA SER A 157 2.78 20.16 29.49
C SER A 157 3.79 19.01 29.42
N GLU A 158 5.02 19.25 29.86
CA GLU A 158 6.06 18.20 29.92
C GLU A 158 5.92 17.27 31.15
N GLY A 159 5.20 17.72 32.18
CA GLY A 159 4.87 16.96 33.39
C GLY A 159 3.42 16.49 33.42
N SER A 160 3.09 15.58 34.34
CA SER A 160 1.72 15.08 34.56
C SER A 160 0.88 15.95 35.48
N ALA A 161 1.41 17.10 35.91
CA ALA A 161 0.69 18.06 36.75
C ALA A 161 -0.51 18.62 35.97
N GLY A 162 -1.71 18.56 36.56
CA GLY A 162 -2.98 19.02 35.96
C GLY A 162 -3.77 17.95 35.19
N SER A 163 -3.15 16.84 34.74
CA SER A 163 -3.87 15.77 34.02
C SER A 163 -4.34 14.61 34.92
N GLY A 164 -4.19 14.74 36.24
CA GLY A 164 -4.51 13.69 37.22
C GLY A 164 -5.94 13.18 37.09
N PRO A 165 -6.96 14.05 37.20
CA PRO A 165 -8.37 13.67 37.06
C PRO A 165 -8.67 13.00 35.72
N ALA A 166 -8.26 13.60 34.59
CA ALA A 166 -8.45 13.01 33.28
C ALA A 166 -7.76 11.64 33.13
N ASN A 167 -6.59 11.45 33.75
CA ASN A 167 -5.90 10.16 33.76
C ASN A 167 -6.69 9.11 34.55
N THR A 168 -7.23 9.46 35.72
CA THR A 168 -8.14 8.59 36.48
C THR A 168 -9.35 8.18 35.64
N MET A 169 -10.00 9.15 34.99
CA MET A 169 -11.12 8.91 34.08
C MET A 169 -10.76 7.95 32.93
N SER A 170 -9.56 8.09 32.36
CA SER A 170 -9.09 7.18 31.32
C SER A 170 -8.80 5.76 31.83
N ILE A 171 -8.37 5.62 33.08
CA ILE A 171 -8.15 4.31 33.74
C ILE A 171 -9.49 3.64 34.00
N THR A 172 -10.46 4.37 34.56
CA THR A 172 -11.82 3.88 34.78
C THR A 172 -12.47 3.44 33.47
N GLY A 173 -12.37 4.28 32.43
CA GLY A 173 -12.81 3.94 31.07
C GLY A 173 -12.18 2.65 30.55
N ALA A 174 -10.86 2.48 30.67
CA ALA A 174 -10.19 1.26 30.21
C ALA A 174 -10.64 -0.01 30.94
N ARG A 175 -11.17 0.11 32.16
CA ARG A 175 -11.61 -1.00 33.02
C ARG A 175 -13.09 -1.31 32.94
N LYS A 176 -13.91 -0.50 32.26
CA LYS A 176 -15.32 -0.82 32.03
C LYS A 176 -15.48 -2.22 31.43
N THR A 177 -16.58 -2.90 31.71
CA THR A 177 -16.91 -4.19 31.10
C THR A 177 -17.30 -3.99 29.64
N GLU A 178 -18.24 -3.08 29.39
CA GLU A 178 -18.80 -2.76 28.08
C GLU A 178 -18.06 -1.62 27.36
N THR A 179 -18.04 -1.66 26.03
CA THR A 179 -17.43 -0.62 25.19
C THR A 179 -18.41 0.50 24.92
N ASP A 180 -17.97 1.75 24.98
CA ASP A 180 -18.82 2.91 24.70
C ASP A 180 -19.01 3.11 23.18
N GLN A 181 -20.16 3.66 22.79
CA GLN A 181 -20.41 4.08 21.41
C GLN A 181 -19.72 5.42 21.13
N ILE A 182 -18.92 5.47 20.06
CA ILE A 182 -18.12 6.63 19.70
C ILE A 182 -18.54 7.11 18.32
N TYR A 183 -19.09 8.33 18.25
CA TYR A 183 -19.44 8.98 17.00
C TYR A 183 -18.22 9.66 16.36
N ARG A 184 -17.85 9.20 15.16
CA ARG A 184 -16.75 9.73 14.33
C ARG A 184 -17.28 10.27 13.00
N GLY A 185 -18.41 10.98 13.06
CA GLY A 185 -18.94 11.66 11.89
C GLY A 185 -17.98 12.77 11.46
N ILE A 186 -17.88 12.95 10.14
CA ILE A 186 -17.21 14.10 9.54
C ILE A 186 -18.35 14.95 8.99
N ASN A 187 -18.40 16.23 9.36
CA ASN A 187 -19.34 17.16 8.76
C ASN A 187 -19.01 17.23 7.25
N PRO A 188 -19.94 16.93 6.33
CA PRO A 188 -19.71 17.00 4.90
C PRO A 188 -19.06 18.32 4.44
N ASP A 189 -19.41 19.44 5.06
CA ASP A 189 -18.91 20.78 4.70
C ASP A 189 -17.43 20.97 5.09
N ASN A 190 -16.96 20.19 6.05
CA ASN A 190 -15.58 20.20 6.55
C ASN A 190 -14.79 18.96 6.11
N GLU A 191 -15.36 18.10 5.25
CA GLU A 191 -14.68 16.92 4.71
C GLU A 191 -13.66 17.35 3.63
N LEU A 192 -12.42 17.57 4.03
CA LEU A 192 -11.30 17.81 3.12
C LEU A 192 -10.94 16.52 2.34
N LEU A 193 -11.65 16.28 1.24
CA LEU A 193 -11.42 15.17 0.33
C LEU A 193 -10.17 15.37 -0.53
N GLY A 194 -9.44 14.28 -0.79
CA GLY A 194 -8.29 14.29 -1.70
C GLY A 194 -7.04 15.00 -1.16
N ALA A 195 -5.98 15.04 -1.97
CA ALA A 195 -4.74 15.75 -1.69
C ALA A 195 -4.62 16.99 -2.58
N LYS A 196 -4.17 18.11 -2.01
CA LYS A 196 -3.91 19.36 -2.73
C LYS A 196 -2.80 19.14 -3.74
N LEU A 197 -3.12 19.42 -5.01
CA LEU A 197 -2.26 19.12 -6.15
C LEU A 197 -0.89 19.80 -6.04
N SER A 198 -0.84 21.04 -5.55
CA SER A 198 0.40 21.81 -5.44
C SER A 198 1.36 21.31 -4.34
N THR A 199 0.85 20.62 -3.32
CA THR A 199 1.66 20.06 -2.22
C THR A 199 1.96 18.58 -2.41
N MET A 200 1.34 17.97 -3.42
CA MET A 200 1.48 16.55 -3.70
C MET A 200 2.75 16.33 -4.49
N THR A 201 3.70 15.60 -3.90
CA THR A 201 4.88 15.15 -4.65
C THR A 201 4.49 14.02 -5.59
N GLN A 202 5.12 13.98 -6.77
CA GLN A 202 5.00 12.86 -7.71
C GLN A 202 5.28 11.51 -7.00
N SER A 203 6.23 11.50 -6.05
CA SER A 203 6.54 10.34 -5.22
C SER A 203 5.38 9.87 -4.33
N LEU A 204 4.52 10.75 -3.81
CA LEU A 204 3.38 10.36 -2.97
C LEU A 204 2.24 9.73 -3.80
N ALA A 205 2.00 10.27 -4.99
CA ALA A 205 1.03 9.73 -5.94
C ALA A 205 1.45 8.34 -6.44
N ILE A 206 2.73 8.20 -6.84
CA ILE A 206 3.30 6.93 -7.28
C ILE A 206 3.37 5.93 -6.11
N TRP A 207 3.68 6.38 -4.89
CA TRP A 207 3.71 5.52 -3.71
C TRP A 207 2.34 4.88 -3.40
N LYS A 208 1.25 5.65 -3.54
CA LYS A 208 -0.10 5.10 -3.36
C LYS A 208 -0.45 4.16 -4.49
N SER A 209 -0.06 4.48 -5.72
CA SER A 209 -0.42 3.68 -6.88
C SER A 209 0.28 2.33 -6.89
N ILE A 210 1.53 2.20 -6.43
CA ILE A 210 2.18 0.87 -6.32
C ILE A 210 1.47 -0.07 -5.35
N ARG A 211 0.59 0.43 -4.46
CA ARG A 211 -0.28 -0.40 -3.60
C ARG A 211 -1.49 -0.97 -4.33
N HIS A 212 -1.62 -0.75 -5.64
CA HIS A 212 -2.70 -1.28 -6.46
C HIS A 212 -2.82 -2.80 -6.30
N LYS A 213 -4.07 -3.29 -6.22
CA LYS A 213 -4.37 -4.72 -5.99
C LYS A 213 -3.79 -5.63 -7.07
N ASP A 214 -3.62 -5.12 -8.28
CA ASP A 214 -3.08 -5.86 -9.41
C ASP A 214 -1.56 -6.11 -9.34
N ILE A 215 -0.84 -5.43 -8.43
CA ILE A 215 0.61 -5.55 -8.29
C ILE A 215 0.94 -6.48 -7.12
N GLY A 216 1.74 -7.52 -7.37
CA GLY A 216 2.16 -8.48 -6.34
C GLY A 216 3.06 -7.85 -5.26
N ARG A 217 2.97 -8.34 -4.02
CA ARG A 217 3.67 -7.76 -2.85
C ARG A 217 5.18 -7.56 -3.06
N ASN A 218 5.85 -8.53 -3.68
CA ASN A 218 7.29 -8.47 -3.94
C ASN A 218 7.62 -7.34 -4.93
N ILE A 219 6.79 -7.15 -5.95
CA ILE A 219 6.94 -6.07 -6.93
C ILE A 219 6.68 -4.72 -6.28
N ARG A 220 5.68 -4.62 -5.38
CA ARG A 220 5.46 -3.37 -4.61
C ARG A 220 6.70 -2.97 -3.81
N ASN A 221 7.36 -3.95 -3.18
CA ASN A 221 8.60 -3.71 -2.43
C ASN A 221 9.72 -3.29 -3.39
N PHE A 222 9.89 -4.00 -4.50
CA PHE A 222 10.84 -3.64 -5.55
C PHE A 222 10.63 -2.20 -6.04
N LEU A 223 9.42 -1.84 -6.50
CA LEU A 223 9.09 -0.49 -6.98
C LEU A 223 9.28 0.56 -5.88
N TRP A 224 8.94 0.24 -4.63
CA TRP A 224 9.20 1.14 -3.51
C TRP A 224 10.69 1.42 -3.36
N LYS A 225 11.54 0.39 -3.35
CA LYS A 225 13.00 0.55 -3.29
C LYS A 225 13.54 1.32 -4.49
N SER A 226 12.98 1.10 -5.68
CA SER A 226 13.35 1.79 -6.91
C SER A 226 13.14 3.30 -6.82
N MET A 227 12.02 3.73 -6.22
CA MET A 227 11.73 5.15 -6.02
C MET A 227 12.60 5.84 -4.95
N HIS A 228 13.24 5.08 -4.07
CA HIS A 228 14.03 5.61 -2.95
C HIS A 228 15.52 5.33 -3.11
N SER A 229 15.96 4.91 -4.30
CA SER A 229 17.35 4.52 -4.58
C SER A 229 17.91 3.54 -3.55
N ALA A 230 17.07 2.61 -3.09
CA ALA A 230 17.38 1.68 -1.99
C ALA A 230 17.84 0.29 -2.47
N HIS A 231 18.20 0.19 -3.76
CA HIS A 231 18.77 -1.03 -4.33
C HIS A 231 20.29 -1.00 -4.25
N ARG A 232 20.90 -2.17 -4.09
CA ARG A 232 22.35 -2.34 -4.03
C ARG A 232 22.93 -2.41 -5.46
N VAL A 233 23.20 -1.26 -6.04
CA VAL A 233 23.74 -1.09 -7.42
C VAL A 233 24.82 -0.01 -7.44
N GLY A 234 25.70 -0.04 -8.43
CA GLY A 234 26.69 1.01 -8.65
C GLY A 234 27.62 1.22 -7.46
N LYS A 235 27.86 2.49 -7.11
CA LYS A 235 28.76 2.94 -6.03
C LYS A 235 28.46 2.35 -4.65
N TYR A 236 27.28 1.76 -4.44
CA TYR A 236 27.01 1.00 -3.23
C TYR A 236 28.07 -0.08 -2.97
N TRP A 237 28.61 -0.70 -4.02
CA TRP A 237 29.57 -1.79 -3.92
C TRP A 237 31.02 -1.32 -3.73
N GLU A 238 31.32 -0.05 -4.00
CA GLU A 238 32.68 0.52 -3.98
C GLU A 238 33.40 0.31 -2.64
N HIS A 239 32.66 0.43 -1.53
CA HIS A 239 33.21 0.40 -0.18
C HIS A 239 33.15 -0.99 0.47
N ILE A 240 32.71 -2.02 -0.27
CA ILE A 240 32.56 -3.39 0.22
C ILE A 240 33.74 -4.22 -0.30
N PRO A 241 34.64 -4.71 0.58
CA PRO A 241 35.77 -5.55 0.18
C PRO A 241 35.31 -6.74 -0.67
N GLU A 242 36.08 -7.08 -1.71
CA GLU A 242 35.83 -8.20 -2.64
C GLU A 242 34.55 -8.07 -3.49
N CYS A 243 33.79 -6.99 -3.35
CA CYS A 243 32.55 -6.77 -4.12
C CYS A 243 32.62 -5.53 -5.04
N GLY A 244 33.72 -4.77 -5.03
CA GLY A 244 33.89 -3.54 -5.82
C GLY A 244 33.65 -3.74 -7.31
N ASP A 245 33.98 -4.91 -7.86
CA ASP A 245 33.76 -5.27 -9.26
C ASP A 245 32.28 -5.26 -9.68
N ARG A 246 31.34 -5.27 -8.72
CA ARG A 246 29.89 -5.20 -8.96
C ARG A 246 29.37 -3.78 -9.16
N MET A 247 30.23 -2.77 -9.05
CA MET A 247 29.87 -1.38 -9.33
C MET A 247 29.52 -1.18 -10.80
N ASN A 248 30.26 -1.84 -11.69
CA ASN A 248 30.08 -1.72 -13.13
C ASN A 248 29.42 -2.99 -13.67
N CYS A 249 28.66 -2.84 -14.75
CA CYS A 249 28.12 -3.98 -15.47
C CYS A 249 29.25 -4.80 -16.08
N VAL A 250 29.34 -6.09 -15.74
CA VAL A 250 30.38 -7.01 -16.28
C VAL A 250 30.32 -7.12 -17.81
N HIS A 251 29.14 -6.92 -18.41
CA HIS A 251 28.94 -7.09 -19.85
C HIS A 251 29.32 -5.88 -20.69
N CYS A 252 28.94 -4.67 -20.26
CA CYS A 252 29.11 -3.46 -21.05
C CYS A 252 30.04 -2.42 -20.41
N GLY A 253 30.47 -2.64 -19.16
CA GLY A 253 31.40 -1.77 -18.44
C GLY A 253 30.78 -0.48 -17.87
N ALA A 254 29.51 -0.17 -18.16
CA ALA A 254 28.84 1.02 -17.63
C ALA A 254 28.64 0.94 -16.10
N GLU A 255 28.66 2.09 -15.42
CA GLU A 255 28.29 2.18 -13.99
C GLU A 255 26.85 1.67 -13.83
N GLU A 256 26.68 0.68 -12.95
CA GLU A 256 25.42 -0.03 -12.89
C GLU A 256 24.37 0.79 -12.12
N SER A 257 23.36 1.27 -12.83
CA SER A 257 22.19 1.95 -12.26
C SER A 257 20.92 1.14 -12.49
N LEU A 258 19.85 1.45 -11.77
CA LEU A 258 18.57 0.79 -12.01
C LEU A 258 18.04 1.08 -13.43
N GLN A 259 18.23 2.31 -13.92
CA GLN A 259 17.87 2.68 -15.29
C GLN A 259 18.68 1.87 -16.30
N HIS A 260 20.00 1.75 -16.07
CA HIS A 260 20.87 0.93 -16.89
C HIS A 260 20.34 -0.51 -16.98
N ILE A 261 20.11 -1.16 -15.83
CA ILE A 261 19.65 -2.56 -15.76
C ILE A 261 18.31 -2.78 -16.48
N LEU A 262 17.37 -1.85 -16.32
CA LEU A 262 16.00 -2.04 -16.79
C LEU A 262 15.79 -1.61 -18.24
N LEU A 263 16.56 -0.64 -18.75
CA LEU A 263 16.26 0.04 -20.02
C LEU A 263 17.42 0.09 -21.01
N GLU A 264 18.67 0.13 -20.55
CA GLU A 264 19.82 0.49 -21.41
C GLU A 264 20.84 -0.65 -21.59
N CYS A 265 20.86 -1.62 -20.68
CA CYS A 265 21.88 -2.66 -20.67
C CYS A 265 21.78 -3.60 -21.88
N SER A 266 22.91 -3.84 -22.55
CA SER A 266 23.02 -4.77 -23.68
C SER A 266 23.24 -6.23 -23.26
N SER A 267 23.24 -6.54 -21.96
CA SER A 267 23.38 -7.90 -21.47
C SER A 267 22.16 -8.74 -21.86
N PRO A 268 22.34 -10.03 -22.24
CA PRO A 268 21.22 -10.92 -22.51
C PRO A 268 20.21 -10.96 -21.36
N GLY A 269 18.93 -10.79 -21.70
CA GLY A 269 17.78 -10.89 -20.81
C GLY A 269 16.91 -9.64 -20.79
N GLN A 270 17.48 -8.44 -20.83
CA GLN A 270 16.72 -7.20 -20.71
C GLN A 270 15.83 -6.97 -21.93
N SER A 271 16.43 -6.97 -23.13
CA SER A 271 15.74 -6.69 -24.38
C SER A 271 14.76 -7.81 -24.73
N GLU A 272 15.15 -9.07 -24.52
CA GLU A 272 14.30 -10.23 -24.77
C GLU A 272 13.04 -10.21 -23.90
N VAL A 273 13.14 -9.79 -22.63
CA VAL A 273 11.94 -9.64 -21.77
C VAL A 273 11.01 -8.56 -22.31
N TRP A 274 11.53 -7.42 -22.74
CA TRP A 274 10.70 -6.35 -23.30
C TRP A 274 10.06 -6.74 -24.63
N GLU A 275 10.78 -7.45 -25.49
CA GLU A 275 10.23 -8.00 -26.73
C GLU A 275 9.12 -9.03 -26.45
N LEU A 276 9.30 -9.91 -25.46
CA LEU A 276 8.26 -10.87 -25.08
C LEU A 276 7.01 -10.15 -24.56
N ALA A 277 7.18 -9.12 -23.74
CA ALA A 277 6.10 -8.30 -23.24
C ALA A 277 5.36 -7.59 -24.39
N GLU A 278 6.09 -6.95 -25.30
CA GLU A 278 5.51 -6.27 -26.47
C GLU A 278 4.76 -7.24 -27.37
N LYS A 279 5.36 -8.38 -27.73
CA LYS A 279 4.72 -9.41 -28.56
C LYS A 279 3.44 -9.94 -27.91
N PHE A 280 3.46 -10.15 -26.59
CA PHE A 280 2.28 -10.60 -25.84
C PHE A 280 1.17 -9.54 -25.83
N TRP A 281 1.52 -8.27 -25.61
CA TRP A 281 0.58 -7.16 -25.67
C TRP A 281 -0.08 -7.02 -27.06
N LYS A 282 0.72 -7.15 -28.12
CA LYS A 282 0.30 -7.01 -29.52
C LYS A 282 -0.66 -8.09 -30.02
N GLN A 283 -0.87 -9.16 -29.27
CA GLN A 283 -1.93 -10.12 -29.58
C GLN A 283 -3.33 -9.52 -29.41
N LYS A 284 -3.45 -8.48 -28.58
CA LYS A 284 -4.73 -7.87 -28.24
C LYS A 284 -4.81 -6.37 -28.53
N TYR A 285 -3.69 -5.65 -28.39
CA TYR A 285 -3.67 -4.20 -28.51
C TYR A 285 -2.48 -3.76 -29.39
N SER A 286 -2.72 -2.85 -30.33
CA SER A 286 -1.72 -2.43 -31.32
C SER A 286 -0.59 -1.56 -30.75
N GLU A 287 -0.89 -0.69 -29.79
CA GLU A 287 0.02 0.34 -29.30
C GLU A 287 0.82 -0.12 -28.08
N TRP A 288 2.11 -0.33 -28.24
CA TRP A 288 3.06 -0.56 -27.13
C TRP A 288 3.95 0.68 -26.97
N PRO A 289 3.99 1.32 -25.77
CA PRO A 289 4.81 2.50 -25.58
C PRO A 289 6.29 2.13 -25.43
N GLU A 290 7.16 3.04 -25.84
CA GLU A 290 8.59 2.95 -25.51
C GLU A 290 8.79 3.01 -24.00
N MET A 291 9.53 2.06 -23.43
CA MET A 291 9.70 1.96 -21.99
C MET A 291 10.61 3.07 -21.45
N SER A 292 10.17 3.72 -20.38
CA SER A 292 10.94 4.74 -19.66
C SER A 292 10.81 4.54 -18.15
N MET A 293 11.75 5.07 -17.37
CA MET A 293 11.69 4.97 -15.91
C MET A 293 10.37 5.50 -15.34
N GLY A 294 9.83 6.57 -15.93
CA GLY A 294 8.53 7.13 -15.57
C GLY A 294 7.38 6.14 -15.79
N LEU A 295 7.36 5.43 -16.92
CA LEU A 295 6.34 4.41 -17.21
C LEU A 295 6.50 3.17 -16.33
N LEU A 296 7.72 2.74 -16.01
CA LEU A 296 7.94 1.57 -15.15
C LEU A 296 7.43 1.83 -13.73
N LEU A 297 7.86 2.94 -13.12
CA LEU A 297 7.46 3.33 -11.77
C LEU A 297 5.99 3.76 -11.71
N GLY A 298 5.54 4.46 -12.74
CA GLY A 298 4.16 4.95 -12.90
C GLY A 298 3.19 3.95 -13.52
N SER A 299 3.60 2.72 -13.83
CA SER A 299 2.76 1.72 -14.52
C SER A 299 1.41 1.51 -13.82
N SER A 300 1.45 1.53 -12.48
CA SER A 300 0.28 1.46 -11.59
C SER A 300 -0.78 2.56 -11.77
N LEU A 301 -0.39 3.71 -12.35
CA LEU A 301 -1.26 4.86 -12.65
C LEU A 301 -1.84 4.82 -14.06
N ALA A 302 -1.48 3.84 -14.88
CA ALA A 302 -1.95 3.80 -16.27
C ALA A 302 -3.48 3.77 -16.36
N VAL A 303 -4.03 4.70 -17.13
CA VAL A 303 -5.45 4.81 -17.43
C VAL A 303 -5.60 4.69 -18.94
N PHE A 304 -6.48 3.80 -19.38
CA PHE A 304 -6.84 3.64 -20.78
C PHE A 304 -8.31 3.99 -20.94
N LYS A 305 -8.63 4.69 -22.02
CA LYS A 305 -9.99 5.08 -22.39
C LYS A 305 -10.24 4.66 -23.84
N ASP A 306 -11.48 4.37 -24.18
CA ASP A 306 -11.91 4.23 -25.58
C ASP A 306 -12.10 5.60 -26.24
N GLU A 307 -12.47 5.58 -27.53
CA GLU A 307 -12.73 6.77 -28.35
C GLU A 307 -13.82 7.68 -27.75
N ASN A 308 -14.74 7.10 -26.97
CA ASN A 308 -15.81 7.80 -26.27
C ASN A 308 -15.40 8.28 -24.86
N GLY A 309 -14.14 8.11 -24.48
CA GLY A 309 -13.61 8.49 -23.16
C GLY A 309 -13.97 7.52 -22.03
N LYS A 310 -14.60 6.38 -22.32
CA LYS A 310 -14.99 5.37 -21.31
C LYS A 310 -13.77 4.59 -20.83
N PRO A 311 -13.62 4.36 -19.52
CA PRO A 311 -12.50 3.59 -18.98
C PRO A 311 -12.43 2.16 -19.51
N GLN A 312 -11.23 1.70 -19.84
CA GLN A 312 -10.93 0.32 -20.21
C GLN A 312 -10.17 -0.41 -19.08
N PRO A 313 -10.88 -0.90 -18.05
CA PRO A 313 -10.25 -1.46 -16.85
C PRO A 313 -9.44 -2.73 -17.14
N ALA A 314 -9.88 -3.57 -18.08
CA ALA A 314 -9.17 -4.79 -18.49
C ALA A 314 -7.84 -4.47 -19.19
N LYS A 315 -7.81 -3.49 -20.11
CA LYS A 315 -6.60 -3.00 -20.77
C LYS A 315 -5.60 -2.41 -19.76
N ALA A 316 -6.09 -1.53 -18.88
CA ALA A 316 -5.27 -0.95 -17.80
C ALA A 316 -4.70 -2.00 -16.86
N ARG A 317 -5.49 -3.03 -16.54
CA ARG A 317 -5.09 -4.12 -15.68
C ARG A 317 -4.02 -5.00 -16.32
N LEU A 318 -4.19 -5.39 -17.58
CA LEU A 318 -3.19 -6.18 -18.31
C LEU A 318 -1.87 -5.41 -18.40
N TYR A 319 -1.92 -4.12 -18.73
CA TYR A 319 -0.74 -3.26 -18.81
C TYR A 319 0.03 -3.21 -17.49
N ARG A 320 -0.68 -2.97 -16.38
CA ARG A 320 -0.09 -2.95 -15.03
C ARG A 320 0.60 -4.26 -14.70
N ILE A 321 -0.05 -5.38 -14.98
CA ILE A 321 0.52 -6.71 -14.74
C ILE A 321 1.79 -6.89 -15.59
N LEU A 322 1.67 -6.69 -16.89
CA LEU A 322 2.71 -6.99 -17.86
C LEU A 322 3.97 -6.15 -17.62
N VAL A 323 3.83 -4.84 -17.45
CA VAL A 323 4.97 -3.94 -17.21
C VAL A 323 5.63 -4.26 -15.87
N SER A 324 4.84 -4.42 -14.80
CA SER A 324 5.39 -4.59 -13.46
C SER A 324 6.03 -5.96 -13.23
N GLU A 325 5.46 -7.04 -13.78
CA GLU A 325 6.05 -8.38 -13.76
C GLU A 325 7.33 -8.43 -14.61
N SER A 326 7.30 -7.89 -15.84
CA SER A 326 8.46 -7.89 -16.74
C SER A 326 9.64 -7.11 -16.15
N THR A 327 9.38 -5.91 -15.59
CA THR A 327 10.41 -5.13 -14.89
C THR A 327 11.07 -5.94 -13.77
N HIS A 328 10.26 -6.65 -12.99
CA HIS A 328 10.77 -7.44 -11.88
C HIS A 328 11.49 -8.72 -12.35
N VAL A 329 11.11 -9.30 -13.48
CA VAL A 329 11.84 -10.42 -14.11
C VAL A 329 13.24 -9.95 -14.52
N ILE A 330 13.39 -8.80 -15.18
CA ILE A 330 14.69 -8.25 -15.57
C ILE A 330 15.57 -8.04 -14.34
N TRP A 331 15.02 -7.42 -13.29
CA TRP A 331 15.73 -7.27 -12.02
C TRP A 331 16.20 -8.61 -11.43
N LYS A 332 15.34 -9.63 -11.42
CA LYS A 332 15.70 -10.97 -10.92
C LYS A 332 16.78 -11.64 -11.78
N LEU A 333 16.72 -11.49 -13.10
CA LEU A 333 17.73 -12.02 -14.01
C LEU A 333 19.10 -11.38 -13.71
N ARG A 334 19.15 -10.06 -13.56
CA ARG A 334 20.36 -9.35 -13.14
C ARG A 334 20.87 -9.84 -11.79
N CYS A 335 20.01 -9.95 -10.77
CA CYS A 335 20.43 -10.42 -9.46
C CYS A 335 21.04 -11.83 -9.51
N ASP A 336 20.42 -12.74 -10.25
CA ASP A 336 20.92 -14.10 -10.42
C ASP A 336 22.26 -14.13 -11.17
N SER A 337 22.40 -13.35 -12.24
CA SER A 337 23.66 -13.26 -12.99
C SER A 337 24.80 -12.70 -12.13
N VAL A 338 24.62 -11.51 -11.54
CA VAL A 338 25.69 -10.81 -10.79
C VAL A 338 26.01 -11.47 -9.45
N ILE A 339 25.00 -11.95 -8.71
CA ILE A 339 25.18 -12.47 -7.34
C ILE A 339 25.21 -14.00 -7.32
N GLY A 340 24.35 -14.65 -8.10
CA GLY A 340 24.22 -16.11 -8.08
C GLY A 340 25.24 -16.84 -8.96
N ARG A 341 25.64 -16.23 -10.09
CA ARG A 341 26.43 -16.89 -11.14
C ARG A 341 27.74 -16.19 -11.49
N GLY A 342 28.17 -15.22 -10.70
CA GLY A 342 29.46 -14.54 -10.91
C GLY A 342 29.56 -13.80 -12.25
N GLY A 343 28.46 -13.24 -12.75
CA GLY A 343 28.43 -12.45 -13.98
C GLY A 343 28.08 -13.23 -15.25
N VAL A 344 27.77 -14.53 -15.17
CA VAL A 344 27.33 -15.29 -16.35
C VAL A 344 25.89 -14.89 -16.74
N PRO A 345 25.63 -14.47 -17.99
CA PRO A 345 24.30 -14.04 -18.42
C PRO A 345 23.37 -15.25 -18.62
N PRO A 346 22.04 -15.05 -18.51
CA PRO A 346 21.08 -16.10 -18.82
C PRO A 346 21.04 -16.40 -20.32
N THR A 347 20.66 -17.64 -20.67
CA THR A 347 20.39 -17.99 -22.07
C THR A 347 19.02 -17.47 -22.51
N ALA A 348 18.81 -17.23 -23.82
CA ALA A 348 17.52 -16.79 -24.35
C ALA A 348 16.35 -17.72 -23.95
N ASN A 349 16.58 -19.04 -23.96
CA ASN A 349 15.60 -20.03 -23.51
C ASN A 349 15.26 -19.90 -22.03
N GLU A 350 16.26 -19.64 -21.19
CA GLU A 350 16.07 -19.42 -19.77
C GLU A 350 15.28 -18.14 -19.49
N VAL A 351 15.61 -17.04 -20.17
CA VAL A 351 14.90 -15.76 -20.08
C VAL A 351 13.43 -15.97 -20.43
N HIS A 352 13.18 -16.59 -21.58
CA HIS A 352 11.85 -16.90 -22.08
C HIS A 352 11.04 -17.75 -21.09
N ASN A 353 11.59 -18.88 -20.66
CA ASN A 353 10.92 -19.79 -19.72
C ASN A 353 10.62 -19.11 -18.37
N ARG A 354 11.52 -18.27 -17.85
CA ARG A 354 11.30 -17.53 -16.60
C ARG A 354 10.20 -16.48 -16.75
N TRP A 355 10.16 -15.79 -17.88
CA TRP A 355 9.12 -14.80 -18.17
C TRP A 355 7.76 -15.48 -18.33
N VAL A 356 7.65 -16.51 -19.18
CA VAL A 356 6.42 -17.29 -19.40
C VAL A 356 5.90 -17.88 -18.09
N LYS A 357 6.78 -18.47 -17.27
CA LYS A 357 6.42 -18.98 -15.93
C LYS A 357 5.87 -17.88 -15.02
N THR A 358 6.45 -16.68 -15.08
CA THR A 358 6.01 -15.55 -14.24
C THR A 358 4.60 -15.08 -14.65
N ILE A 359 4.35 -14.90 -15.94
CA ILE A 359 3.05 -14.45 -16.43
C ILE A 359 1.96 -15.53 -16.23
N ASN A 360 2.27 -16.82 -16.47
CA ASN A 360 1.35 -17.91 -16.17
C ASN A 360 1.02 -18.00 -14.66
N GLY A 361 2.01 -17.84 -13.79
CA GLY A 361 1.77 -17.79 -12.35
C GLY A 361 0.88 -16.60 -11.95
N ARG A 362 0.98 -15.47 -12.67
CA ARG A 362 0.10 -14.32 -12.43
C ARG A 362 -1.34 -14.58 -12.88
N LEU A 363 -1.53 -15.22 -14.03
CA LEU A 363 -2.84 -15.69 -14.51
C LEU A 363 -3.48 -16.64 -13.48
N GLU A 364 -2.74 -17.63 -12.98
CA GLU A 364 -3.21 -18.57 -11.97
C GLU A 364 -3.65 -17.88 -10.67
N ILE A 365 -2.87 -16.89 -10.20
CA ILE A 365 -3.25 -16.07 -9.04
C ILE A 365 -4.56 -15.33 -9.31
N ASP A 366 -4.73 -14.77 -10.51
CA ASP A 366 -5.95 -14.04 -10.86
C ASP A 366 -7.19 -14.93 -10.88
N ILE A 367 -7.08 -16.13 -11.47
CA ILE A 367 -8.15 -17.14 -11.45
C ILE A 367 -8.51 -17.45 -9.99
N ASN A 368 -7.53 -17.74 -9.15
CA ASN A 368 -7.74 -18.04 -7.74
C ASN A 368 -8.42 -16.89 -6.97
N LEU A 369 -8.05 -15.64 -7.27
CA LEU A 369 -8.62 -14.45 -6.64
C LEU A 369 -10.07 -14.18 -7.05
N THR A 370 -10.63 -14.89 -8.03
CA THR A 370 -12.07 -14.84 -8.34
C THR A 370 -12.93 -15.63 -7.35
N ASN A 371 -12.33 -16.50 -6.53
CA ASN A 371 -13.07 -17.37 -5.62
C ASN A 371 -13.77 -16.59 -4.51
N ARG A 372 -15.07 -16.34 -4.70
CA ARG A 372 -15.93 -15.59 -3.76
C ARG A 372 -16.19 -16.33 -2.45
N LEU A 373 -16.13 -17.66 -2.44
CA LEU A 373 -16.29 -18.45 -1.21
C LEU A 373 -15.10 -18.24 -0.27
N LYS A 374 -13.89 -18.19 -0.83
CA LYS A 374 -12.65 -18.05 -0.06
C LYS A 374 -12.39 -16.61 0.38
N TYR A 375 -12.66 -15.62 -0.47
CA TYR A 375 -12.27 -14.23 -0.24
C TYR A 375 -13.45 -13.29 0.06
N GLY A 376 -14.70 -13.78 -0.04
CA GLY A 376 -15.90 -12.96 0.12
C GLY A 376 -16.17 -12.04 -1.07
N LYS A 377 -17.42 -11.55 -1.17
CA LYS A 377 -17.87 -10.70 -2.29
C LYS A 377 -17.10 -9.37 -2.40
N GLN A 378 -16.60 -8.84 -1.29
CA GLN A 378 -15.95 -7.53 -1.24
C GLN A 378 -14.48 -7.55 -1.68
N HIS A 379 -13.80 -8.70 -1.59
CA HIS A 379 -12.35 -8.80 -1.87
C HIS A 379 -12.02 -9.67 -3.08
N ALA A 380 -12.91 -10.59 -3.48
CA ALA A 380 -12.73 -11.35 -4.70
C ALA A 380 -12.73 -10.44 -5.93
N ILE A 381 -11.89 -10.79 -6.91
CA ILE A 381 -11.90 -10.13 -8.22
C ILE A 381 -13.13 -10.60 -8.99
N THR A 382 -13.79 -9.69 -9.70
CA THR A 382 -14.93 -10.04 -10.55
C THR A 382 -14.48 -10.98 -11.67
N PRO A 383 -15.14 -12.13 -11.87
CA PRO A 383 -14.84 -13.08 -12.95
C PRO A 383 -14.74 -12.42 -14.33
N SER A 384 -15.72 -11.59 -14.70
CA SER A 384 -15.72 -10.88 -15.99
C SER A 384 -14.48 -10.03 -16.20
N LEU A 385 -13.99 -9.34 -15.16
CA LEU A 385 -12.76 -8.56 -15.27
C LEU A 385 -11.54 -9.43 -15.56
N VAL A 386 -11.45 -10.64 -14.99
CA VAL A 386 -10.34 -11.57 -15.26
C VAL A 386 -10.44 -12.12 -16.67
N LEU A 387 -11.63 -12.56 -17.09
CA LEU A 387 -11.91 -13.00 -18.46
C LEU A 387 -11.51 -11.90 -19.46
N ASP A 388 -12.02 -10.68 -19.28
CA ASP A 388 -11.74 -9.54 -20.15
C ASP A 388 -10.26 -9.14 -20.12
N THR A 389 -9.55 -9.35 -19.02
CA THR A 389 -8.11 -9.04 -18.93
C THR A 389 -7.32 -9.96 -19.87
N TRP A 390 -7.54 -11.27 -19.77
CA TRP A 390 -6.72 -12.31 -20.40
C TRP A 390 -7.26 -12.83 -21.74
N ARG A 391 -8.52 -12.54 -22.10
CA ARG A 391 -9.11 -12.87 -23.41
C ARG A 391 -8.24 -12.34 -24.55
N GLY A 392 -8.03 -13.13 -25.59
CA GLY A 392 -7.17 -12.84 -26.74
C GLY A 392 -5.68 -13.05 -26.46
N THR A 393 -5.32 -13.65 -25.33
CA THR A 393 -3.91 -13.89 -24.94
C THR A 393 -3.64 -15.31 -24.45
N LEU A 394 -4.61 -16.23 -24.62
CA LEU A 394 -4.51 -17.60 -24.13
C LEU A 394 -4.09 -18.58 -25.22
N HIS A 395 -3.39 -19.63 -24.82
CA HIS A 395 -3.00 -20.71 -25.72
C HIS A 395 -4.23 -21.55 -26.10
N ARG A 396 -4.44 -21.77 -27.41
CA ARG A 396 -5.59 -22.51 -27.96
C ARG A 396 -6.93 -21.99 -27.44
N GLU A 397 -7.06 -20.66 -27.36
CA GLU A 397 -8.25 -20.01 -26.79
C GLU A 397 -9.56 -20.39 -27.48
N GLY A 398 -9.54 -20.71 -28.78
CA GLY A 398 -10.72 -21.17 -29.51
C GLY A 398 -11.28 -22.52 -29.06
N GLU A 399 -10.53 -23.28 -28.25
CA GLU A 399 -10.98 -24.54 -27.66
C GLU A 399 -11.47 -24.39 -26.22
N LEU A 400 -11.32 -23.19 -25.64
CA LEU A 400 -11.76 -22.91 -24.28
C LEU A 400 -13.23 -22.46 -24.27
N PRO A 401 -14.01 -22.82 -23.24
CA PRO A 401 -15.34 -22.27 -23.06
C PRO A 401 -15.27 -20.76 -22.77
N GLU A 402 -16.39 -20.06 -22.96
CA GLU A 402 -16.46 -18.62 -22.71
C GLU A 402 -16.08 -18.24 -21.26
N ASP A 403 -16.46 -19.09 -20.29
CA ASP A 403 -16.03 -19.02 -18.89
C ASP A 403 -14.96 -20.08 -18.58
N TRP A 404 -13.73 -19.84 -19.03
CA TRP A 404 -12.59 -20.75 -18.84
C TRP A 404 -11.99 -20.72 -17.43
N LEU A 405 -12.52 -19.94 -16.49
CA LEU A 405 -11.93 -19.80 -15.15
C LEU A 405 -11.91 -21.09 -14.33
N ARG A 406 -12.72 -22.08 -14.72
CA ARG A 406 -12.78 -23.41 -14.07
C ARG A 406 -11.99 -24.47 -14.82
N GLU A 407 -11.47 -24.15 -15.99
CA GLU A 407 -10.72 -25.10 -16.80
C GLU A 407 -9.32 -25.32 -16.23
N PRO A 408 -8.91 -26.57 -16.02
CA PRO A 408 -7.56 -26.87 -15.59
C PRO A 408 -6.58 -26.62 -16.74
N GLY A 409 -5.40 -26.06 -16.41
CA GLY A 409 -4.30 -25.94 -17.37
C GLY A 409 -4.46 -24.82 -18.39
N VAL A 410 -5.26 -23.79 -18.10
CA VAL A 410 -5.28 -22.57 -18.91
C VAL A 410 -3.92 -21.88 -18.83
N LEU A 411 -3.30 -21.67 -19.98
CA LEU A 411 -2.00 -21.05 -20.12
C LEU A 411 -2.09 -19.86 -21.07
N ILE A 412 -1.19 -18.90 -20.87
CA ILE A 412 -0.98 -17.84 -21.85
C ILE A 412 -0.45 -18.42 -23.16
N SER A 413 -0.75 -17.74 -24.26
CA SER A 413 -0.08 -17.98 -25.53
C SER A 413 1.41 -17.64 -25.39
N VAL A 414 2.26 -18.51 -25.92
CA VAL A 414 3.71 -18.35 -25.81
C VAL A 414 4.22 -17.55 -27.01
N PRO A 415 4.80 -16.35 -26.84
CA PRO A 415 5.41 -15.63 -27.95
C PRO A 415 6.61 -16.40 -28.50
N ALA A 416 6.68 -16.65 -29.81
CA ALA A 416 7.76 -17.44 -30.40
C ALA A 416 9.16 -16.82 -30.16
N LEU A 417 10.16 -17.68 -29.91
CA LEU A 417 11.58 -17.34 -29.91
C LEU A 417 12.06 -17.10 -31.36
N TRP A 418 12.83 -16.05 -31.62
CA TRP A 418 13.40 -15.74 -32.94
C TRP A 418 14.89 -16.10 -33.06
N PRO A 419 15.39 -16.55 -34.24
CA PRO A 419 14.65 -17.19 -35.32
C PRO A 419 14.60 -18.71 -35.13
N ALA A 420 13.41 -19.26 -35.36
CA ALA A 420 13.22 -20.67 -35.62
C ALA A 420 14.21 -21.14 -36.70
N ARG A 421 15.05 -22.13 -36.38
CA ARG A 421 15.78 -22.87 -37.43
C ARG A 421 14.72 -23.48 -38.34
N SER A 422 14.68 -23.02 -39.59
CA SER A 422 14.09 -23.76 -40.69
C SER A 422 14.79 -25.11 -40.80
N LYS A 423 14.21 -26.16 -40.21
CA LYS A 423 14.51 -27.51 -40.65
C LYS A 423 13.61 -27.78 -41.84
N SER A 424 14.28 -27.99 -42.97
CA SER A 424 13.76 -28.49 -44.22
C SER A 424 12.87 -29.72 -44.01
N ILE A 425 11.85 -29.77 -44.84
CA ILE A 425 10.89 -30.84 -45.09
C ILE A 425 11.52 -32.24 -44.97
N GLY A 426 10.84 -33.12 -44.23
CA GLY A 426 11.02 -34.57 -44.32
C GLY A 426 11.73 -35.23 -43.14
N GLU A 427 11.15 -35.17 -41.94
CA GLU A 427 11.32 -36.20 -40.90
C GLU A 427 10.29 -35.93 -39.79
N GLU A 428 9.32 -36.84 -39.61
CA GLU A 428 8.40 -36.81 -38.47
C GLU A 428 9.19 -36.98 -37.16
N PRO A 429 9.13 -36.04 -36.21
CA PRO A 429 9.65 -36.29 -34.88
C PRO A 429 8.54 -36.88 -34.03
N HIS A 430 8.71 -38.15 -33.65
CA HIS A 430 8.00 -38.77 -32.55
C HIS A 430 7.88 -37.79 -31.37
N THR A 431 6.64 -37.56 -30.94
CA THR A 431 6.27 -36.68 -29.84
C THR A 431 6.90 -37.17 -28.53
N VAL A 432 8.09 -36.70 -28.20
CA VAL A 432 8.59 -36.75 -26.82
C VAL A 432 7.99 -35.54 -26.11
N SER A 433 6.83 -35.78 -25.50
CA SER A 433 6.10 -34.83 -24.67
C SER A 433 7.01 -34.15 -23.64
N ALA A 434 7.05 -32.82 -23.66
CA ALA A 434 7.73 -31.95 -22.70
C ALA A 434 7.33 -32.21 -21.23
N TRP A 435 6.29 -33.03 -21.00
CA TRP A 435 5.85 -33.50 -19.70
C TRP A 435 6.86 -34.38 -18.93
N HIS A 436 7.77 -35.11 -19.61
CA HIS A 436 8.66 -36.06 -18.92
C HIS A 436 9.83 -35.41 -18.16
N LEU A 437 10.26 -34.20 -18.54
CA LEU A 437 11.37 -33.50 -17.89
C LEU A 437 10.96 -32.75 -16.61
N VAL A 438 9.69 -32.36 -16.49
CA VAL A 438 9.19 -31.61 -15.32
C VAL A 438 8.94 -32.53 -14.11
N ARG A 439 8.72 -33.83 -14.33
CA ARG A 439 8.36 -34.79 -13.26
C ARG A 439 9.56 -35.50 -12.62
N LYS A 440 10.74 -35.53 -13.27
CA LYS A 440 11.93 -36.25 -12.75
C LYS A 440 12.75 -35.49 -11.70
N ALA A 441 12.42 -34.24 -11.40
CA ALA A 441 13.18 -33.44 -10.43
C ALA A 441 12.71 -33.56 -8.95
N PHE A 442 11.55 -34.18 -8.66
CA PHE A 442 11.05 -34.25 -7.27
C PHE A 442 10.16 -35.49 -7.00
N PRO A 443 10.66 -36.53 -6.29
CA PRO A 443 9.80 -37.55 -5.69
C PRO A 443 9.02 -36.96 -4.51
N ARG A 444 7.71 -37.24 -4.46
CA ARG A 444 6.89 -36.97 -3.27
C ARG A 444 7.28 -37.97 -2.17
N GLY A 445 8.05 -37.52 -1.19
CA GLY A 445 8.25 -38.25 0.06
C GLY A 445 7.13 -37.92 1.04
N GLY A 446 6.15 -38.82 1.16
CA GLY A 446 5.29 -38.88 2.34
C GLY A 446 5.92 -39.78 3.39
N SER A 447 5.87 -39.38 4.65
CA SER A 447 5.91 -40.32 5.77
C SER A 447 5.02 -39.78 6.88
N LYS A 448 4.14 -40.66 7.37
CA LYS A 448 3.25 -40.48 8.51
C LYS A 448 3.97 -40.87 9.80
N ASP A 449 3.61 -40.15 10.86
CA ASP A 449 3.47 -40.56 12.27
C ASP A 449 4.58 -41.37 12.96
N VAL A 450 5.24 -40.76 13.96
CA VAL A 450 5.45 -41.36 15.28
C VAL A 450 5.33 -40.27 16.36
N LEU A 451 4.46 -40.53 17.33
CA LEU A 451 4.20 -39.77 18.55
C LEU A 451 5.33 -39.93 19.60
N GLY A 452 5.55 -38.88 20.39
CA GLY A 452 5.93 -39.01 21.80
C GLY A 452 7.30 -38.46 22.20
N GLY A 453 7.31 -37.67 23.28
CA GLY A 453 8.50 -37.44 24.10
C GLY A 453 8.82 -35.98 24.40
N ARG A 454 8.45 -35.54 25.61
CA ARG A 454 9.00 -34.33 26.27
C ARG A 454 10.52 -34.48 26.41
N GLU A 455 11.25 -33.39 26.19
CA GLU A 455 12.29 -32.87 27.11
C GLU A 455 12.94 -31.61 26.53
N SER A 456 13.02 -30.56 27.36
CA SER A 456 13.88 -29.40 27.14
C SER A 456 15.34 -29.81 27.26
N PRO A 457 16.24 -29.20 26.48
CA PRO A 457 17.31 -28.48 27.18
C PRO A 457 17.71 -27.16 26.50
N THR A 458 17.97 -26.19 27.37
CA THR A 458 18.84 -25.04 27.16
C THR A 458 20.20 -25.46 26.60
N PHE A 459 20.69 -24.81 25.55
CA PHE A 459 22.12 -24.49 25.41
C PHE A 459 22.34 -23.36 24.39
N ALA A 460 23.11 -22.37 24.82
CA ALA A 460 23.62 -21.28 24.00
C ALA A 460 24.63 -21.80 22.95
N ARG A 461 24.63 -21.21 21.75
CA ARG A 461 25.86 -20.81 21.06
C ARG A 461 25.59 -19.93 19.85
N SER A 462 26.36 -18.85 19.80
CA SER A 462 26.58 -17.95 18.68
C SER A 462 26.78 -18.67 17.35
N ARG A 463 26.13 -18.19 16.29
CA ARG A 463 26.66 -18.25 14.93
C ARG A 463 26.50 -16.89 14.28
N ARG A 464 27.63 -16.20 14.11
CA ARG A 464 27.80 -15.14 13.11
C ARG A 464 27.50 -15.76 11.76
N LEU A 465 26.44 -15.30 11.10
CA LEU A 465 26.28 -15.44 9.66
C LEU A 465 26.81 -14.14 9.06
N THR A 466 28.06 -14.21 8.59
CA THR A 466 28.62 -13.22 7.68
C THR A 466 27.84 -13.37 6.37
N TYR A 467 26.99 -12.41 6.06
CA TYR A 467 26.29 -12.33 4.77
C TYR A 467 27.11 -11.44 3.84
N CYS A 468 27.54 -11.98 2.71
CA CYS A 468 27.97 -11.21 1.53
C CYS A 468 26.80 -10.49 0.86
#